data_AF-A0A950TPL6-F1
#
_entry.id   AF-A0A950TPL6-F1
#
_cell.length_a   1.000
_cell.length_b   1.000
_cell.length_c   1.000
_cell.angle_alpha   90.00
_cell.angle_beta   90.00
_cell.angle_gamma   90.00
#
_symmetry.space_group_name_H-M   'P 1'
#
loop_
_entity.id
_entity.type
_entity.pdbx_description
1 polymer ?
#
loop_
_entity_poly.entity_id
_entity_poly.type
_entity_poly.pdbx_seq_one_letter_code
_entity_poly.pdbx_strand_id
1 'polypeptide(L)'
;MLRVTKTYSILLVLVFCVGVFAQEVLTNDSVIQMKNMGFGPAMIVSKIKSTPGRYDTSISAIDALKKAGITDDIIMAMMDSTSKSSNTVSASATTVGNSTVFTTSSRRLGIFYAKDTNGKTDLVEVEATTFRKAHVGGMFTSALTYGIKKIKEKVIFSGANAQLQVDSGTPVFMFYVNESPKNYSLVRLDQKKGQREIIVSEANIFGADAGIKDSVVVPIKIDKVEDGVYKVTPSGTLAAGEYAFFFGAEQNLAYDFGVRGRMP
;
A
#
# COMPACT_ATOMS: atom_id res chain seq x y z
N MET A 1 28.45 50.16 -58.95
CA MET A 1 29.48 49.10 -59.14
C MET A 1 29.61 48.36 -57.80
N LEU A 2 29.43 47.03 -57.84
CA LEU A 2 29.75 45.95 -56.88
C LEU A 2 29.72 46.10 -55.32
N ARG A 3 29.10 45.06 -54.74
CA ARG A 3 28.99 44.57 -53.34
C ARG A 3 30.31 44.49 -52.56
N VAL A 4 30.26 44.55 -51.21
CA VAL A 4 30.77 43.51 -50.25
C VAL A 4 30.20 43.76 -48.83
N THR A 5 29.82 42.64 -48.20
CA THR A 5 29.34 42.34 -46.83
C THR A 5 30.34 42.60 -45.68
N LYS A 6 29.85 42.95 -44.47
CA LYS A 6 30.29 42.36 -43.19
C LYS A 6 29.39 42.73 -42.00
N THR A 7 29.04 41.68 -41.26
CA THR A 7 28.36 41.60 -39.97
C THR A 7 29.12 42.31 -38.83
N TYR A 8 28.39 42.73 -37.78
CA TYR A 8 28.56 42.36 -36.35
C TYR A 8 28.15 43.48 -35.36
N SER A 9 27.49 43.03 -34.30
CA SER A 9 27.53 43.57 -32.93
C SER A 9 26.94 44.95 -32.65
N ILE A 10 25.83 44.97 -31.92
CA ILE A 10 25.87 45.20 -30.47
C ILE A 10 24.72 44.41 -29.83
N LEU A 11 25.14 43.39 -29.10
CA LEU A 11 24.33 42.49 -28.29
C LEU A 11 23.89 43.26 -27.04
N LEU A 12 22.60 43.57 -26.94
CA LEU A 12 21.95 43.97 -25.68
C LEU A 12 21.89 42.73 -24.77
N VAL A 13 22.95 42.48 -23.99
CA VAL A 13 22.92 41.46 -22.94
C VAL A 13 22.10 42.03 -21.78
N LEU A 14 20.80 41.82 -21.88
CA LEU A 14 19.86 41.94 -20.77
C LEU A 14 20.20 40.78 -19.82
N VAL A 15 21.09 41.04 -18.86
CA VAL A 15 21.36 40.12 -17.75
C VAL A 15 20.10 40.07 -16.89
N PHE A 16 19.14 39.26 -17.33
CA PHE A 16 18.04 38.82 -16.51
C PHE A 16 18.64 37.79 -15.55
N CYS A 17 19.00 38.26 -14.35
CA CYS A 17 19.40 37.42 -13.25
C CYS A 17 18.18 36.56 -12.88
N VAL A 18 18.11 35.37 -13.46
CA VAL A 18 17.08 34.38 -13.09
C VAL A 18 17.43 33.97 -11.67
N GLY A 19 16.72 34.56 -10.71
CA GLY A 19 16.72 34.07 -9.33
C GLY A 19 16.26 32.62 -9.38
N VAL A 20 17.22 31.70 -9.33
CA VAL A 20 16.97 30.30 -9.04
C VAL A 20 16.47 30.28 -7.60
N PHE A 21 15.15 30.25 -7.40
CA PHE A 21 14.59 29.86 -6.13
C PHE A 21 14.99 28.40 -5.91
N ALA A 22 16.09 28.18 -5.19
CA ALA A 22 16.39 26.90 -4.61
C ALA A 22 15.23 26.59 -3.66
N GLN A 23 14.32 25.72 -4.11
CA GLN A 23 13.22 25.25 -3.30
C GLN A 23 13.83 24.43 -2.17
N GLU A 24 13.90 25.03 -0.97
CA GLU A 24 14.44 24.38 0.21
C GLU A 24 13.57 23.15 0.51
N VAL A 25 14.13 21.98 0.21
CA VAL A 25 13.46 20.70 0.40
C VAL A 25 13.43 20.42 1.89
N LEU A 26 12.23 20.24 2.44
CA LEU A 26 12.08 19.92 3.86
C LEU A 26 12.70 18.55 4.16
N THR A 27 13.62 18.47 5.12
CA THR A 27 14.25 17.21 5.58
C THR A 27 13.89 16.90 7.03
N ASN A 28 14.31 15.73 7.52
CA ASN A 28 14.19 15.35 8.93
C ASN A 28 14.82 16.41 9.85
N ASP A 29 15.96 16.99 9.45
CA ASP A 29 16.63 18.05 10.21
C ASP A 29 15.81 19.33 10.26
N SER A 30 15.16 19.72 9.17
CA SER A 30 14.25 20.87 9.15
C SER A 30 13.09 20.68 10.13
N VAL A 31 12.56 19.46 10.26
CA VAL A 31 11.48 19.13 11.21
C VAL A 31 11.96 19.23 12.65
N ILE A 32 13.16 18.75 12.94
CA ILE A 32 13.80 18.87 14.26
C ILE A 32 14.05 20.35 14.60
N GLN A 33 14.54 21.14 13.64
CA GLN A 33 14.75 22.57 13.82
C GLN A 33 13.44 23.31 14.09
N MET A 34 12.36 23.02 13.35
CA MET A 34 11.06 23.62 13.63
C MET A 34 10.55 23.27 15.03
N LYS A 35 10.75 22.03 15.49
CA LYS A 35 10.41 21.68 16.87
C LYS A 35 11.26 22.49 17.87
N ASN A 36 12.56 22.59 17.64
CA ASN A 36 13.49 23.32 18.54
C ASN A 36 13.21 24.83 18.56
N MET A 37 12.67 25.39 17.48
CA MET A 37 12.20 26.76 17.39
C MET A 37 10.84 26.98 18.09
N GLY A 38 10.23 25.94 18.66
CA GLY A 38 8.98 26.02 19.42
C GLY A 38 7.71 26.00 18.56
N PHE A 39 7.79 25.60 17.28
CA PHE A 39 6.59 25.43 16.47
C PHE A 39 5.74 24.27 17.01
N GLY A 40 4.44 24.52 17.20
CA GLY A 40 3.50 23.51 17.70
C GLY A 40 3.31 22.36 16.70
N PRO A 41 2.92 21.16 17.17
CA PRO A 41 2.79 19.96 16.32
C PRO A 41 1.89 20.15 15.09
N ALA A 42 0.75 20.84 15.26
CA ALA A 42 -0.19 21.11 14.17
C ALA A 42 0.41 22.01 13.07
N MET A 43 1.26 22.97 13.44
CA MET A 43 1.92 23.87 12.48
C MET A 43 2.98 23.12 11.67
N ILE A 44 3.74 22.23 12.34
CA ILE A 44 4.74 21.38 11.69
C ILE A 44 4.04 20.42 10.70
N VAL A 45 2.96 19.74 11.11
CA VAL A 45 2.15 18.88 10.23
C VAL A 45 1.62 19.65 9.01
N SER A 46 1.10 20.86 9.22
CA SER A 46 0.60 21.71 8.13
C SER A 46 1.71 22.09 7.14
N LYS A 47 2.90 22.43 7.64
CA LYS A 47 4.06 22.75 6.80
C LYS A 47 4.54 21.54 5.99
N ILE A 48 4.59 20.36 6.61
CA ILE A 48 4.93 19.09 5.96
C ILE A 48 3.94 18.75 4.83
N LYS A 49 2.63 18.96 5.05
CA LYS A 49 1.59 18.69 4.06
C LYS A 49 1.57 19.69 2.90
N SER A 50 2.03 20.92 3.13
CA SER A 50 1.99 22.02 2.16
C SER A 50 3.29 22.27 1.42
N THR A 51 4.41 21.69 1.88
CA THR A 51 5.75 21.88 1.30
C THR A 51 6.31 20.53 0.82
N PRO A 52 6.81 20.42 -0.41
CA PRO A 52 7.53 19.25 -0.86
C PRO A 52 8.74 18.97 0.05
N GLY A 53 8.79 17.76 0.63
CA GLY A 53 9.86 17.32 1.50
C GLY A 53 10.45 15.99 1.06
N ARG A 54 11.66 15.71 1.53
CA ARG A 54 12.35 14.43 1.40
C ARG A 54 12.69 13.97 2.81
N TYR A 55 11.86 13.08 3.32
CA TYR A 55 11.98 12.55 4.67
C TYR A 55 12.57 11.15 4.64
N ASP A 56 13.51 10.89 5.54
CA ASP A 56 14.00 9.54 5.80
C ASP A 56 13.07 8.89 6.83
N THR A 57 12.29 7.91 6.38
CA THR A 57 11.35 7.15 7.22
C THR A 57 11.89 5.76 7.57
N SER A 58 13.20 5.54 7.48
CA SER A 58 13.86 4.32 7.98
C SER A 58 13.70 4.19 9.50
N ILE A 59 13.78 2.96 10.02
CA ILE A 59 13.63 2.68 11.45
C ILE A 59 14.67 3.48 12.28
N SER A 60 15.91 3.57 11.81
CA SER A 60 16.96 4.36 12.45
C SER A 60 16.65 5.85 12.47
N ALA A 61 16.07 6.39 11.39
CA ALA A 61 15.69 7.79 11.31
C ALA A 61 14.46 8.09 12.18
N ILE A 62 13.47 7.20 12.22
CA ILE A 62 12.29 7.32 13.08
C ILE A 62 12.69 7.26 14.56
N ASP A 63 13.60 6.36 14.94
CA ASP A 63 14.16 6.31 16.31
C ASP A 63 14.88 7.61 16.67
N ALA A 64 15.68 8.17 15.75
CA ALA A 64 16.34 9.47 15.94
C ALA A 64 15.33 10.63 16.09
N LEU A 65 14.25 10.63 15.28
CA LEU A 65 13.17 11.62 15.37
C LEU A 65 12.42 11.52 16.71
N LYS A 66 12.14 10.30 17.18
CA LYS A 66 11.51 10.05 18.49
C LYS A 66 12.41 10.49 19.63
N LYS A 67 13.73 10.25 19.55
CA LYS A 67 14.73 10.74 20.51
C LYS A 67 14.84 12.26 20.51
N ALA A 68 14.70 12.90 19.35
CA ALA A 68 14.55 14.35 19.22
C ALA A 68 13.16 14.85 19.69
N GLY A 69 12.27 13.94 20.10
CA GLY A 69 10.92 14.15 20.62
C GLY A 69 9.93 14.70 19.60
N ILE A 70 10.13 14.40 18.32
CA ILE A 70 9.08 14.56 17.30
C ILE A 70 7.95 13.59 17.64
N THR A 71 6.70 14.07 17.63
CA THR A 71 5.54 13.24 17.98
C THR A 71 5.13 12.32 16.83
N ASP A 72 4.45 11.22 17.16
CA ASP A 72 4.01 10.23 16.18
C ASP A 72 3.11 10.84 15.08
N ASP A 73 2.30 11.85 15.41
CA ASP A 73 1.46 12.58 14.44
C ASP A 73 2.27 13.32 13.37
N ILE A 74 3.43 13.88 13.75
CA ILE A 74 4.33 14.56 12.81
C ILE A 74 5.03 13.52 11.94
N ILE A 75 5.46 12.40 12.52
CA ILE A 75 6.10 11.30 11.79
C ILE A 75 5.14 10.70 10.75
N MET A 76 3.87 10.48 11.11
CA MET A 76 2.83 10.05 10.18
C MET A 76 2.65 11.05 9.03
N ALA A 77 2.64 12.36 9.32
CA ALA A 77 2.56 13.37 8.26
C ALA A 77 3.77 13.39 7.32
N MET A 78 4.98 13.09 7.83
CA MET A 78 6.20 12.94 7.00
C MET A 78 6.11 11.71 6.08
N MET A 79 5.51 10.62 6.55
CA MET A 79 5.28 9.40 5.76
C MET A 79 4.23 9.64 4.67
N ASP A 80 3.13 10.33 4.99
CA ASP A 80 2.06 10.67 4.04
C ASP A 80 2.54 11.61 2.92
N SER A 81 3.38 12.60 3.26
CA SER A 81 3.91 13.58 2.30
C SER A 81 4.94 12.98 1.33
N THR A 82 5.69 11.96 1.76
CA THR A 82 6.61 11.18 0.89
C THR A 82 5.83 10.41 -0.18
N SER A 83 4.62 9.96 0.14
CA SER A 83 3.69 9.28 -0.78
C SER A 83 3.09 10.22 -1.83
N LYS A 84 3.08 11.53 -1.57
CA LYS A 84 2.45 12.57 -2.41
C LYS A 84 3.42 13.30 -3.34
N SER A 85 4.73 13.24 -3.05
CA SER A 85 5.79 13.92 -3.81
C SER A 85 6.18 13.20 -5.13
N SER A 86 5.61 12.01 -5.39
CA SER A 86 5.92 11.24 -6.61
C SER A 86 5.03 11.56 -7.84
N ASN A 87 4.12 12.52 -7.75
CA ASN A 87 3.20 12.87 -8.85
C ASN A 87 3.33 14.32 -9.29
N THR A 88 4.39 14.63 -10.04
CA THR A 88 4.44 15.75 -11.00
C THR A 88 5.47 15.46 -12.09
N VAL A 89 4.96 15.08 -13.28
CA VAL A 89 5.41 15.31 -14.70
C VAL A 89 6.93 15.34 -15.02
N SER A 90 7.48 14.85 -16.14
CA SER A 90 6.96 14.67 -17.50
C SER A 90 7.98 13.87 -18.35
N ALA A 91 7.52 13.43 -19.52
CA ALA A 91 8.19 12.57 -20.49
C ALA A 91 9.47 13.13 -21.16
N SER A 92 10.38 12.22 -21.52
CA SER A 92 11.11 12.25 -22.80
C SER A 92 11.66 10.88 -23.16
N ALA A 93 11.63 10.60 -24.46
CA ALA A 93 11.74 9.28 -25.07
C ALA A 93 13.18 8.83 -25.38
N THR A 94 13.28 7.50 -25.62
CA THR A 94 14.31 6.78 -26.42
C THR A 94 15.62 6.43 -25.72
N THR A 95 15.91 5.13 -25.53
CA THR A 95 16.83 4.32 -26.38
C THR A 95 16.98 2.90 -25.81
N VAL A 96 17.03 1.93 -26.73
CA VAL A 96 17.21 0.48 -26.58
C VAL A 96 18.56 0.13 -25.91
N GLY A 97 18.58 -0.88 -25.02
CA GLY A 97 19.84 -1.51 -24.60
C GLY A 97 19.82 -2.25 -23.26
N ASN A 98 19.47 -3.53 -23.31
CA ASN A 98 19.97 -4.68 -22.55
C ASN A 98 20.42 -4.56 -21.07
N SER A 99 19.94 -5.51 -20.27
CA SER A 99 20.40 -5.93 -18.94
C SER A 99 20.43 -4.88 -17.83
N THR A 100 19.32 -4.79 -17.09
CA THR A 100 19.37 -4.38 -15.68
C THR A 100 19.06 -5.58 -14.81
N VAL A 101 20.13 -6.16 -14.28
CA VAL A 101 20.19 -6.75 -12.95
C VAL A 101 19.23 -5.97 -12.05
N PHE A 102 18.14 -6.61 -11.62
CA PHE A 102 17.31 -6.08 -10.56
C PHE A 102 18.15 -6.07 -9.28
N THR A 103 18.85 -4.97 -9.03
CA THR A 103 19.45 -4.74 -7.73
C THR A 103 18.30 -4.62 -6.72
N THR A 104 18.43 -5.34 -5.62
CA THR A 104 17.43 -5.53 -4.55
C THR A 104 16.98 -4.25 -3.85
N SER A 105 17.50 -3.07 -4.22
CA SER A 105 17.26 -1.79 -3.56
C SER A 105 16.18 -0.91 -4.20
N SER A 106 15.64 -1.25 -5.39
CA SER A 106 14.63 -0.43 -6.09
C SER A 106 13.25 -1.08 -6.23
N ARG A 107 13.06 -2.26 -5.62
CA ARG A 107 11.78 -2.97 -5.69
C ARG A 107 10.80 -2.34 -4.72
N ARG A 108 9.69 -1.80 -5.24
CA ARG A 108 8.60 -1.29 -4.41
C ARG A 108 8.00 -2.44 -3.60
N LEU A 109 7.98 -2.27 -2.28
CA LEU A 109 7.35 -3.25 -1.39
C LEU A 109 5.84 -3.31 -1.68
N GLY A 110 5.27 -4.51 -1.61
CA GLY A 110 3.87 -4.73 -1.91
C GLY A 110 3.59 -6.15 -2.40
N ILE A 111 2.33 -6.38 -2.73
CA ILE A 111 1.85 -7.62 -3.32
C ILE A 111 1.47 -7.33 -4.76
N PHE A 112 1.91 -8.19 -5.68
CA PHE A 112 1.66 -8.02 -7.11
C PHE A 112 1.07 -9.30 -7.67
N TYR A 113 0.00 -9.20 -8.45
CA TYR A 113 -0.50 -10.27 -9.29
C TYR A 113 0.37 -10.38 -10.55
N ALA A 114 0.94 -11.57 -10.76
CA ALA A 114 1.68 -11.90 -11.97
C ALA A 114 0.68 -12.30 -13.07
N LYS A 115 0.39 -11.36 -13.95
CA LYS A 115 -0.53 -11.54 -15.08
C LYS A 115 0.23 -11.99 -16.31
N ASP A 116 0.02 -13.22 -16.72
CA ASP A 116 0.57 -13.72 -17.98
C ASP A 116 -0.29 -13.26 -19.16
N THR A 117 0.33 -12.52 -20.08
CA THR A 117 -0.27 -12.04 -21.33
C THR A 117 0.65 -12.40 -22.49
N ASN A 118 0.23 -13.34 -23.34
CA ASN A 118 0.97 -13.78 -24.54
C ASN A 118 2.44 -14.19 -24.26
N GLY A 119 2.69 -14.90 -23.16
CA GLY A 119 4.03 -15.35 -22.76
C GLY A 119 4.90 -14.28 -22.10
N LYS A 120 4.37 -13.06 -21.90
CA LYS A 120 4.98 -12.03 -21.07
C LYS A 120 4.24 -11.91 -19.74
N THR A 121 4.98 -11.91 -18.63
CA THR A 121 4.42 -11.67 -17.30
C THR A 121 4.47 -10.18 -16.96
N ASP A 122 3.31 -9.55 -16.81
CA ASP A 122 3.18 -8.20 -16.27
C ASP A 122 2.83 -8.26 -14.77
N LEU A 123 3.40 -7.38 -13.96
CA LEU A 123 3.11 -7.30 -12.52
C LEU A 123 2.09 -6.19 -12.25
N VAL A 124 0.90 -6.60 -11.80
CA VAL A 124 -0.18 -5.68 -11.41
C VAL A 124 -0.19 -5.58 -9.88
N GLU A 125 -0.01 -4.38 -9.34
CA GLU A 125 -0.08 -4.18 -7.89
C GLU A 125 -1.47 -4.54 -7.36
N VAL A 126 -1.50 -5.31 -6.28
CA VAL A 126 -2.69 -5.52 -5.45
C VAL A 126 -2.70 -4.39 -4.44
N GLU A 127 -3.62 -3.44 -4.62
CA GLU A 127 -3.73 -2.31 -3.70
C GLU A 127 -4.13 -2.80 -2.30
N ALA A 128 -3.59 -2.13 -1.28
CA ALA A 128 -4.00 -2.40 0.08
C ALA A 128 -5.41 -1.83 0.32
N THR A 129 -6.31 -2.64 0.85
CA THR A 129 -7.64 -2.21 1.28
C THR A 129 -7.73 -2.18 2.80
N THR A 130 -8.41 -1.17 3.31
CA THR A 130 -8.84 -1.14 4.72
C THR A 130 -10.18 -1.85 4.87
N PHE A 131 -10.52 -2.18 6.11
CA PHE A 131 -11.82 -2.75 6.46
C PHE A 131 -12.36 -2.06 7.71
N ARG A 132 -13.58 -2.42 8.11
CA ARG A 132 -14.15 -2.01 9.40
C ARG A 132 -14.53 -3.22 10.22
N LYS A 133 -14.33 -3.17 11.52
CA LYS A 133 -14.86 -4.16 12.45
C LYS A 133 -16.33 -3.86 12.72
N ALA A 134 -17.16 -4.88 12.81
CA ALA A 134 -18.57 -4.75 13.15
C ALA A 134 -19.05 -5.96 13.96
N HIS A 135 -19.78 -5.69 15.05
CA HIS A 135 -20.50 -6.72 15.78
C HIS A 135 -21.83 -6.95 15.08
N VAL A 136 -21.92 -8.02 14.27
CA VAL A 136 -23.07 -8.24 13.38
C VAL A 136 -23.77 -9.55 13.71
N GLY A 137 -25.02 -9.41 14.14
CA GLY A 137 -25.81 -10.54 14.62
C GLY A 137 -25.35 -11.00 15.99
N GLY A 138 -26.29 -11.52 16.77
CA GLY A 138 -25.98 -12.01 18.10
C GLY A 138 -26.31 -11.02 19.21
N MET A 139 -26.08 -9.70 19.13
CA MET A 139 -26.34 -8.85 20.32
C MET A 139 -27.80 -8.85 20.79
N PHE A 140 -28.76 -8.58 19.90
CA PHE A 140 -30.20 -8.65 20.22
C PHE A 140 -30.64 -10.08 20.56
N THR A 141 -30.21 -11.07 19.77
CA THR A 141 -30.63 -12.47 19.99
C THR A 141 -29.96 -13.12 21.19
N SER A 142 -28.75 -12.68 21.55
CA SER A 142 -28.01 -13.09 22.74
C SER A 142 -28.69 -12.52 23.96
N ALA A 143 -29.12 -11.25 23.95
CA ALA A 143 -29.94 -10.66 25.00
C ALA A 143 -31.24 -11.46 25.25
N LEU A 144 -31.94 -11.89 24.19
CA LEU A 144 -33.14 -12.75 24.31
C LEU A 144 -32.85 -14.16 24.85
N THR A 145 -31.65 -14.68 24.63
CA THR A 145 -31.23 -16.02 25.07
C THR A 145 -30.31 -15.98 26.29
N TYR A 146 -30.29 -14.86 27.03
CA TYR A 146 -29.44 -14.66 28.20
C TYR A 146 -27.96 -15.01 27.95
N GLY A 147 -27.42 -14.65 26.78
CA GLY A 147 -26.01 -14.85 26.46
C GLY A 147 -25.66 -16.17 25.77
N ILE A 148 -26.62 -17.08 25.58
CA ILE A 148 -26.36 -18.42 25.02
C ILE A 148 -26.00 -18.35 23.53
N LYS A 149 -26.69 -17.49 22.77
CA LYS A 149 -26.41 -17.35 21.33
C LYS A 149 -25.15 -16.53 21.08
N LYS A 150 -24.29 -17.05 20.20
CA LYS A 150 -23.00 -16.45 19.83
C LYS A 150 -23.17 -15.05 19.22
N ILE A 151 -22.39 -14.10 19.71
CA ILE A 151 -22.12 -12.81 19.10
C ILE A 151 -20.97 -13.00 18.12
N LYS A 152 -21.09 -12.42 16.93
CA LYS A 152 -20.07 -12.54 15.89
C LYS A 152 -19.46 -11.18 15.61
N GLU A 153 -18.14 -11.14 15.61
CA GLU A 153 -17.38 -10.02 15.08
C GLU A 153 -17.00 -10.31 13.63
N LYS A 154 -17.24 -9.33 12.77
CA LYS A 154 -16.89 -9.40 11.36
C LYS A 154 -15.93 -8.28 11.02
N VAL A 155 -15.07 -8.54 10.05
CA VAL A 155 -14.44 -7.46 9.27
C VAL A 155 -15.22 -7.30 7.97
N ILE A 156 -15.45 -6.05 7.59
CA ILE A 156 -16.25 -5.69 6.42
C ILE A 156 -15.42 -4.82 5.48
N PHE A 157 -15.27 -5.29 4.26
CA PHE A 157 -14.67 -4.59 3.14
C PHE A 157 -15.76 -3.83 2.37
N SER A 158 -15.43 -2.60 1.97
CA SER A 158 -16.31 -1.80 1.13
C SER A 158 -16.37 -2.37 -0.30
N GLY A 159 -17.53 -2.27 -0.94
CA GLY A 159 -17.76 -2.77 -2.29
C GLY A 159 -18.08 -4.27 -2.33
N ALA A 160 -18.94 -4.65 -3.28
CA ALA A 160 -19.32 -6.05 -3.49
C ALA A 160 -18.22 -6.88 -4.18
N ASN A 161 -17.27 -6.21 -4.84
CA ASN A 161 -16.16 -6.81 -5.56
C ASN A 161 -14.88 -6.00 -5.32
N ALA A 162 -13.74 -6.67 -5.36
CA ALA A 162 -12.41 -6.06 -5.33
C ALA A 162 -12.17 -5.30 -6.63
N GLN A 163 -11.33 -4.26 -6.56
CA GLN A 163 -10.89 -3.53 -7.74
C GLN A 163 -10.12 -4.45 -8.70
N LEU A 164 -9.22 -5.26 -8.16
CA LEU A 164 -8.50 -6.28 -8.92
C LEU A 164 -9.38 -7.51 -9.13
N GLN A 165 -9.54 -7.91 -10.39
CA GLN A 165 -10.25 -9.11 -10.80
C GLN A 165 -9.34 -9.94 -11.71
N VAL A 166 -9.06 -11.18 -11.30
CA VAL A 166 -8.21 -12.13 -12.01
C VAL A 166 -9.05 -13.11 -12.82
N ASP A 167 -8.53 -13.53 -13.97
CA ASP A 167 -9.23 -14.42 -14.90
C ASP A 167 -8.91 -15.91 -14.69
N SER A 168 -7.87 -16.20 -13.89
CA SER A 168 -7.41 -17.57 -13.58
C SER A 168 -7.80 -17.98 -12.17
N GLY A 169 -8.28 -19.21 -12.01
CA GLY A 169 -8.48 -19.84 -10.69
C GLY A 169 -7.19 -20.26 -10.00
N THR A 170 -6.03 -20.18 -10.67
CA THR A 170 -4.72 -20.43 -10.06
C THR A 170 -3.83 -19.18 -10.19
N PRO A 171 -4.21 -18.06 -9.57
CA PRO A 171 -3.45 -16.83 -9.65
C PRO A 171 -2.07 -16.99 -8.98
N VAL A 172 -1.08 -16.28 -9.53
CA VAL A 172 0.27 -16.22 -8.99
C VAL A 172 0.51 -14.81 -8.44
N PHE A 173 0.99 -14.72 -7.20
CA PHE A 173 1.31 -13.46 -6.57
C PHE A 173 2.79 -13.38 -6.21
N MET A 174 3.40 -12.23 -6.45
CA MET A 174 4.76 -11.90 -6.06
C MET A 174 4.70 -10.93 -4.89
N PHE A 175 5.22 -11.37 -3.74
CA PHE A 175 5.29 -10.59 -2.51
C PHE A 175 6.70 -10.01 -2.39
N TYR A 176 6.79 -8.69 -2.35
CA TYR A 176 8.01 -7.94 -2.11
C TYR A 176 7.89 -7.34 -0.72
N VAL A 177 8.44 -8.02 0.28
CA VAL A 177 8.17 -7.78 1.70
C VAL A 177 9.44 -7.94 2.52
N ASN A 178 9.56 -7.19 3.62
CA ASN A 178 10.74 -7.28 4.49
C ASN A 178 10.74 -8.55 5.36
N GLU A 179 9.58 -9.19 5.53
CA GLU A 179 9.39 -10.38 6.35
C GLU A 179 8.72 -11.51 5.56
N SER A 180 8.83 -12.73 6.07
CA SER A 180 8.19 -13.89 5.43
C SER A 180 6.66 -13.72 5.37
N PRO A 181 6.01 -14.02 4.23
CA PRO A 181 4.57 -13.88 4.07
C PRO A 181 3.76 -14.98 4.79
N LYS A 182 4.41 -15.83 5.61
CA LYS A 182 3.77 -16.88 6.41
C LYS A 182 2.67 -16.37 7.36
N ASN A 183 2.71 -15.08 7.71
CA ASN A 183 1.72 -14.45 8.59
C ASN A 183 0.44 -14.01 7.85
N TYR A 184 0.43 -14.09 6.51
CA TYR A 184 -0.78 -13.86 5.72
C TYR A 184 -1.58 -15.16 5.60
N SER A 185 -2.88 -15.06 5.88
CA SER A 185 -3.87 -16.07 5.49
C SER A 185 -4.54 -15.62 4.20
N LEU A 186 -4.59 -16.49 3.18
CA LEU A 186 -5.51 -16.29 2.06
C LEU A 186 -6.89 -16.75 2.51
N VAL A 187 -7.89 -15.87 2.44
CA VAL A 187 -9.25 -16.17 2.89
C VAL A 187 -10.27 -15.89 1.79
N ARG A 188 -11.32 -16.71 1.72
CA ARG A 188 -12.50 -16.43 0.90
C ARG A 188 -13.42 -15.47 1.66
N LEU A 189 -13.87 -14.43 0.99
CA LEU A 189 -14.79 -13.43 1.53
C LEU A 189 -16.24 -13.81 1.19
N ASP A 190 -17.15 -13.60 2.14
CA ASP A 190 -18.58 -13.68 1.89
C ASP A 190 -19.05 -12.40 1.19
N GLN A 191 -19.45 -12.52 -0.08
CA GLN A 191 -20.06 -11.41 -0.81
C GLN A 191 -21.49 -11.15 -0.32
N LYS A 192 -21.78 -9.88 -0.01
CA LYS A 192 -23.11 -9.36 0.32
C LYS A 192 -23.42 -8.17 -0.60
N LYS A 193 -24.65 -7.65 -0.51
CA LYS A 193 -25.04 -6.46 -1.27
C LYS A 193 -24.18 -5.27 -0.83
N GLY A 194 -23.29 -4.82 -1.72
CA GLY A 194 -22.45 -3.63 -1.54
C GLY A 194 -21.23 -3.80 -0.61
N GLN A 195 -20.96 -5.00 -0.11
CA GLN A 195 -19.84 -5.25 0.80
C GLN A 195 -19.38 -6.70 0.74
N ARG A 196 -18.19 -6.96 1.25
CA ARG A 196 -17.64 -8.31 1.47
C ARG A 196 -17.27 -8.44 2.95
N GLU A 197 -17.46 -9.62 3.53
CA GLU A 197 -17.26 -9.82 4.97
C GLU A 197 -16.62 -11.18 5.29
N ILE A 198 -15.95 -11.26 6.43
CA ILE A 198 -15.56 -12.53 7.08
C ILE A 198 -15.78 -12.42 8.58
N ILE A 199 -16.02 -13.55 9.24
CA ILE A 199 -16.12 -13.63 10.71
C ILE A 199 -14.71 -13.85 11.26
N VAL A 200 -14.31 -13.03 12.23
CA VAL A 200 -12.98 -13.05 12.85
C VAL A 200 -13.00 -13.43 14.33
N SER A 201 -14.16 -13.36 14.97
CA SER A 201 -14.35 -13.90 16.32
C SER A 201 -15.83 -14.27 16.55
N GLU A 202 -16.05 -15.27 17.40
CA GLU A 202 -17.37 -15.59 17.94
C GLU A 202 -17.29 -15.74 19.47
N ALA A 203 -18.24 -15.18 20.22
CA ALA A 203 -18.26 -15.29 21.67
C ALA A 203 -19.66 -15.57 22.23
N ASN A 204 -19.75 -16.36 23.29
CA ASN A 204 -20.96 -16.56 24.11
C ASN A 204 -20.59 -16.68 25.60
N ILE A 205 -21.56 -16.99 26.46
CA ILE A 205 -21.33 -17.15 27.90
C ILE A 205 -20.46 -18.36 28.28
N PHE A 206 -20.23 -19.30 27.36
CA PHE A 206 -19.45 -20.51 27.60
C PHE A 206 -18.02 -20.42 27.07
N GLY A 207 -17.69 -19.36 26.34
CA GLY A 207 -16.35 -19.14 25.80
C GLY A 207 -16.31 -18.24 24.59
N ALA A 208 -15.10 -17.96 24.11
CA ALA A 208 -14.84 -17.20 22.91
C ALA A 208 -13.92 -17.98 21.97
N ASP A 209 -14.32 -18.05 20.71
CA ASP A 209 -13.54 -18.57 19.60
C ASP A 209 -12.94 -17.36 18.86
N ALA A 210 -11.65 -17.11 19.07
CA ALA A 210 -10.92 -16.06 18.35
C ALA A 210 -10.26 -16.63 17.09
N GLY A 211 -10.40 -15.95 15.96
CA GLY A 211 -9.73 -16.31 14.71
C GLY A 211 -10.69 -16.57 13.55
N ILE A 212 -10.09 -16.78 12.39
CA ILE A 212 -10.79 -17.06 11.14
C ILE A 212 -11.07 -18.56 11.07
N LYS A 213 -12.27 -18.94 10.65
CA LYS A 213 -12.62 -20.36 10.50
C LYS A 213 -11.81 -20.99 9.37
N ASP A 214 -11.23 -22.16 9.63
CA ASP A 214 -10.48 -22.94 8.64
C ASP A 214 -11.26 -23.17 7.33
N SER A 215 -12.60 -23.27 7.40
CA SER A 215 -13.47 -23.46 6.24
C SER A 215 -13.41 -22.33 5.20
N VAL A 216 -12.98 -21.13 5.59
CA VAL A 216 -12.78 -19.99 4.66
C VAL A 216 -11.32 -19.72 4.37
N VAL A 217 -10.39 -20.38 5.06
CA VAL A 217 -8.96 -20.27 4.81
C VAL A 217 -8.60 -21.14 3.60
N VAL A 218 -7.91 -20.54 2.64
CA VAL A 218 -7.39 -21.24 1.48
C VAL A 218 -5.91 -21.54 1.71
N PRO A 219 -5.48 -22.81 1.64
CA PRO A 219 -4.07 -23.14 1.76
C PRO A 219 -3.26 -22.49 0.64
N ILE A 220 -2.10 -21.94 1.00
CA ILE A 220 -1.15 -21.31 0.07
C ILE A 220 0.19 -22.06 0.06
N LYS A 221 0.85 -22.06 -1.10
CA LYS A 221 2.26 -22.41 -1.25
C LYS A 221 3.07 -21.13 -1.33
N ILE A 222 4.18 -21.09 -0.60
CA ILE A 222 5.10 -19.95 -0.54
C ILE A 222 6.46 -20.47 -0.98
N ASP A 223 6.86 -20.10 -2.20
CA ASP A 223 8.21 -20.37 -2.71
C ASP A 223 9.05 -19.10 -2.52
N LYS A 224 10.11 -19.19 -1.71
CA LYS A 224 11.09 -18.10 -1.59
C LYS A 224 11.89 -18.04 -2.90
N VAL A 225 11.81 -16.93 -3.61
CA VAL A 225 12.57 -16.71 -4.85
C VAL A 225 13.96 -16.17 -4.47
N GLU A 226 13.99 -15.18 -3.58
CA GLU A 226 15.19 -14.59 -2.99
C GLU A 226 14.81 -13.86 -1.69
N ASP A 227 15.76 -13.22 -1.03
CA ASP A 227 15.49 -12.46 0.19
C ASP A 227 14.51 -11.32 -0.08
N GLY A 228 13.41 -11.32 0.69
CA GLY A 228 12.33 -10.36 0.57
C GLY A 228 11.40 -10.55 -0.64
N VAL A 229 11.58 -11.61 -1.43
CA VAL A 229 10.77 -11.88 -2.63
C VAL A 229 10.24 -13.29 -2.62
N TYR A 230 8.92 -13.42 -2.58
CA TYR A 230 8.24 -14.69 -2.46
C TYR A 230 7.19 -14.83 -3.55
N LYS A 231 7.13 -16.01 -4.17
CA LYS A 231 6.04 -16.40 -5.05
C LYS A 231 5.01 -17.14 -4.20
N VAL A 232 3.80 -16.58 -4.13
CA VAL A 232 2.69 -17.09 -3.34
C VAL A 232 1.58 -17.53 -4.28
N THR A 233 1.13 -18.77 -4.11
CA THR A 233 0.08 -19.37 -4.95
C THR A 233 -0.93 -20.11 -4.09
N PRO A 234 -2.22 -20.15 -4.46
CA PRO A 234 -3.17 -21.09 -3.86
C PRO A 234 -2.71 -22.54 -4.10
N SER A 235 -2.84 -23.41 -3.10
CA SER A 235 -2.46 -24.82 -3.23
C SER A 235 -3.36 -25.61 -4.18
N GLY A 236 -4.57 -25.10 -4.47
CA GLY A 236 -5.52 -25.67 -5.42
C GLY A 236 -6.25 -24.58 -6.21
N THR A 237 -7.08 -24.98 -7.17
CA THR A 237 -7.85 -24.05 -8.00
C THR A 237 -8.93 -23.35 -7.19
N LEU A 238 -8.89 -22.03 -7.16
CA LEU A 238 -9.91 -21.16 -6.58
C LEU A 238 -11.19 -21.22 -7.41
N ALA A 239 -12.32 -21.29 -6.70
CA ALA A 239 -13.63 -21.06 -7.31
C ALA A 239 -13.82 -19.57 -7.62
N ALA A 240 -14.83 -19.25 -8.43
CA ALA A 240 -15.27 -17.88 -8.60
C ALA A 240 -15.68 -17.26 -7.24
N GLY A 241 -15.31 -16.00 -7.02
CA GLY A 241 -15.62 -15.28 -5.80
C GLY A 241 -14.54 -14.30 -5.39
N GLU A 242 -14.62 -13.83 -4.15
CA GLU A 242 -13.76 -12.78 -3.62
C GLU A 242 -12.84 -13.34 -2.55
N TYR A 243 -11.61 -12.84 -2.54
CA TYR A 243 -10.53 -13.34 -1.70
C TYR A 243 -9.70 -12.18 -1.16
N ALA A 244 -9.00 -12.41 -0.06
CA ALA A 244 -8.02 -11.47 0.45
C ALA A 244 -6.83 -12.18 1.10
N PHE A 245 -5.64 -11.61 0.92
CA PHE A 245 -4.51 -11.88 1.81
C PHE A 245 -4.69 -11.03 3.06
N PHE A 246 -4.88 -11.71 4.19
CA PHE A 246 -5.26 -11.11 5.46
C PHE A 246 -4.18 -11.38 6.50
N PHE A 247 -3.62 -10.32 7.07
CA PHE A 247 -2.57 -10.41 8.10
C PHE A 247 -3.15 -10.51 9.52
N GLY A 248 -4.40 -10.11 9.70
CA GLY A 248 -5.08 -10.12 11.00
C GLY A 248 -6.06 -8.97 11.15
N ALA A 249 -7.05 -9.12 12.03
CA ALA A 249 -8.08 -8.10 12.24
C ALA A 249 -7.52 -6.81 12.88
N GLU A 250 -6.38 -6.88 13.57
CA GLU A 250 -5.79 -5.74 14.27
C GLU A 250 -5.04 -4.77 13.37
N GLN A 251 -4.50 -5.22 12.24
CA GLN A 251 -3.71 -4.35 11.35
C GLN A 251 -4.56 -3.45 10.46
N ASN A 252 -5.88 -3.62 10.46
CA ASN A 252 -6.82 -2.92 9.59
C ASN A 252 -6.38 -2.85 8.09
N LEU A 253 -5.70 -3.88 7.63
CA LEU A 253 -5.07 -3.94 6.32
C LEU A 253 -5.23 -5.33 5.73
N ALA A 254 -5.68 -5.39 4.48
CA ALA A 254 -5.67 -6.61 3.68
C ALA A 254 -5.41 -6.26 2.21
N TYR A 255 -5.22 -7.29 1.40
CA TYR A 255 -5.03 -7.15 -0.04
C TYR A 255 -6.05 -8.03 -0.75
N ASP A 256 -7.09 -7.43 -1.30
CA ASP A 256 -8.25 -8.14 -1.84
C ASP A 256 -8.19 -8.28 -3.36
N PHE A 257 -8.79 -9.36 -3.86
CA PHE A 257 -8.96 -9.61 -5.29
C PHE A 257 -10.16 -10.53 -5.52
N GLY A 258 -10.77 -10.42 -6.70
CA GLY A 258 -11.79 -11.36 -7.15
C GLY A 258 -11.24 -12.33 -8.18
N VAL A 259 -11.75 -13.55 -8.18
CA VAL A 259 -11.57 -14.55 -9.24
C VAL A 259 -12.85 -14.55 -10.05
N ARG A 260 -12.75 -14.18 -11.33
CA ARG A 260 -13.90 -14.22 -12.24
C ARG A 260 -14.33 -15.67 -12.46
N GLY A 261 -15.64 -15.88 -12.48
CA GLY A 261 -16.19 -17.12 -13.02
C GLY A 261 -15.82 -17.24 -14.49
N ARG A 262 -15.47 -18.46 -14.92
CA ARG A 262 -15.33 -18.77 -16.34
C ARG A 262 -16.62 -18.35 -17.02
N MET A 263 -16.56 -17.39 -17.96
CA MET A 263 -17.72 -17.09 -18.77
C MET A 263 -18.12 -18.40 -19.49
N PRO A 264 -19.42 -18.78 -19.49
CA PRO A 264 -19.88 -19.92 -20.26
C PRO A 264 -19.57 -19.77 -21.75
#